data_AF-A0A5J4TUE9-F1
#
_entry.id   AF-A0A5J4TUE9-F1
#
_cell.length_a   1.000
_cell.length_b   1.000
_cell.length_c   1.000
_cell.angle_alpha   90.00
_cell.angle_beta   90.00
_cell.angle_gamma   90.00
#
_symmetry.space_group_name_H-M   'P 1'
#
loop_
_entity.id
_entity.type
_entity.pdbx_description
1 polymer ?
#
loop_
_entity_poly.entity_id
_entity_poly.type
_entity_poly.pdbx_seq_one_letter_code
_entity_poly.pdbx_strand_id
1 'polypeptide(L)'
;MPKKGKKGKQSSKSRSDNELSENTAHKLGGQIQEIINANIARNRRRQKQDPESDPEYAQHMQKKKFIQLNYQRLRTEQLSRIPQLMRQRGLKLKTGIRQKEQQVIEDEIRRMAPTITAAEAHGGVFAISNPAARRRIYTEGFPSSLLQELYET
;
A
#
# COMPACT_ATOMS: atom_id res chain seq x y z
N MET A 1 -22.74 -17.21 82.63
CA MET A 1 -21.95 -15.96 82.82
C MET A 1 -20.91 -15.85 81.68
N PRO A 2 -20.39 -14.69 81.27
CA PRO A 2 -20.97 -13.75 80.29
C PRO A 2 -20.09 -13.43 79.04
N LYS A 3 -20.79 -13.12 77.93
CA LYS A 3 -20.61 -12.11 76.85
C LYS A 3 -19.23 -11.67 76.29
N LYS A 4 -19.28 -11.48 74.95
CA LYS A 4 -18.68 -10.46 74.03
C LYS A 4 -17.72 -11.11 73.03
N GLY A 5 -17.83 -11.02 71.70
CA GLY A 5 -18.59 -10.16 70.79
C GLY A 5 -17.63 -9.37 69.90
N LYS A 6 -17.64 -9.55 68.56
CA LYS A 6 -17.69 -8.48 67.53
C LYS A 6 -17.27 -8.91 66.11
N LYS A 7 -18.13 -8.44 65.19
CA LYS A 7 -17.89 -7.86 63.85
C LYS A 7 -17.43 -8.76 62.70
N GLY A 8 -18.40 -9.06 61.84
CA GLY A 8 -18.18 -9.51 60.47
C GLY A 8 -17.46 -8.47 59.61
N LYS A 9 -16.64 -8.97 58.69
CA LYS A 9 -16.02 -8.20 57.61
C LYS A 9 -16.97 -8.20 56.41
N GLN A 10 -17.51 -7.04 56.08
CA GLN A 10 -18.15 -6.79 54.78
C GLN A 10 -17.04 -6.67 53.72
N SER A 11 -17.12 -7.48 52.66
CA SER A 11 -16.29 -7.31 51.48
C SER A 11 -16.78 -6.12 50.68
N SER A 12 -16.03 -5.00 50.73
CA SER A 12 -16.27 -3.87 49.84
C SER A 12 -15.77 -4.23 48.44
N LYS A 13 -16.70 -4.59 47.56
CA LYS A 13 -16.51 -4.67 46.11
C LYS A 13 -16.32 -3.24 45.59
N SER A 14 -15.08 -2.85 45.32
CA SER A 14 -14.75 -1.58 44.66
C SER A 14 -15.20 -1.66 43.20
N ARG A 15 -16.33 -1.01 42.88
CA ARG A 15 -16.63 -0.54 41.53
C ARG A 15 -15.72 0.66 41.29
N SER A 16 -14.76 0.51 40.38
CA SER A 16 -13.99 1.63 39.85
C SER A 16 -14.87 2.36 38.84
N ASP A 17 -15.56 3.40 39.29
CA ASP A 17 -16.19 4.37 38.38
C ASP A 17 -15.05 5.16 37.73
N ASN A 18 -14.77 4.85 36.48
CA ASN A 18 -13.73 5.49 35.68
C ASN A 18 -14.30 6.81 35.13
N GLU A 19 -14.39 7.83 35.99
CA GLU A 19 -14.72 9.18 35.56
C GLU A 19 -13.56 9.75 34.72
N LEU A 20 -13.69 9.62 33.40
CA LEU A 20 -12.84 10.30 32.44
C LEU A 20 -13.07 11.81 32.59
N SER A 21 -12.24 12.47 33.42
CA SER A 21 -12.25 13.92 33.57
C SER A 21 -12.19 14.59 32.20
N GLU A 22 -13.03 15.61 31.98
CA GLU A 22 -13.16 16.36 30.73
C GLU A 22 -11.81 16.89 30.21
N ASN A 23 -10.90 17.25 31.12
CA ASN A 23 -9.54 17.68 30.80
C ASN A 23 -8.73 16.57 30.12
N THR A 24 -8.94 15.32 30.51
CA THR A 24 -8.32 14.13 29.90
C THR A 24 -8.91 13.87 28.51
N ALA A 25 -10.23 14.03 28.36
CA ALA A 25 -10.91 13.87 27.07
C ALA A 25 -10.46 14.93 26.04
N HIS A 26 -10.33 16.20 26.46
CA HIS A 26 -9.82 17.27 25.59
C HIS A 26 -8.36 17.05 25.19
N LYS A 27 -7.51 16.63 26.13
CA LYS A 27 -6.09 16.35 25.86
C LYS A 27 -5.91 15.17 24.90
N LEU A 28 -6.67 14.09 25.10
CA LEU A 28 -6.66 12.93 24.21
C LEU A 28 -7.20 13.29 22.81
N GLY A 29 -8.27 14.07 22.74
CA GLY A 29 -8.82 14.55 21.47
C GLY A 29 -7.81 15.36 20.66
N GLY A 30 -7.09 16.28 21.30
CA GLY A 30 -6.02 17.06 20.66
C GLY A 30 -4.88 16.18 20.14
N GLN A 31 -4.43 15.21 20.95
CA GLN A 31 -3.34 14.31 20.58
C GLN A 31 -3.72 13.36 19.43
N ILE A 32 -4.96 12.86 19.41
CA ILE A 32 -5.49 12.07 18.30
C ILE A 32 -5.56 12.92 17.02
N GLN A 33 -6.03 14.17 17.13
CA GLN A 33 -6.10 15.08 16.00
C GLN A 33 -4.71 15.41 15.42
N GLU A 34 -3.70 15.58 16.26
CA GLU A 34 -2.30 15.76 15.85
C GLU A 34 -1.77 14.52 15.10
N ILE A 35 -2.05 13.32 15.60
CA ILE A 35 -1.65 12.06 14.94
C ILE A 35 -2.33 11.93 13.58
N ILE A 36 -3.63 12.25 13.49
CA ILE A 36 -4.38 12.25 12.23
C ILE A 36 -3.77 13.26 11.25
N ASN A 37 -3.52 14.49 11.70
CA ASN A 37 -2.94 15.54 10.87
C ASN A 37 -1.52 15.18 10.42
N ALA A 38 -0.70 14.58 11.28
CA ALA A 38 0.63 14.10 10.96
C ALA A 38 0.60 12.95 9.94
N ASN A 39 -0.35 12.02 10.06
CA ASN A 39 -0.53 10.95 9.08
C ASN A 39 -1.06 11.48 7.74
N ILE A 40 -1.99 12.43 7.74
CA ILE A 40 -2.47 13.11 6.51
C ILE A 40 -1.31 13.84 5.83
N ALA A 41 -0.46 14.56 6.59
CA ALA A 41 0.70 15.26 6.07
C ALA A 41 1.76 14.29 5.52
N ARG A 42 2.03 13.17 6.21
CA ARG A 42 2.93 12.12 5.72
C ARG A 42 2.38 11.44 4.46
N ASN A 43 1.10 11.13 4.40
CA ASN A 43 0.46 10.55 3.22
C ASN A 43 0.46 11.53 2.05
N ARG A 44 0.20 12.83 2.29
CA ARG A 44 0.40 13.88 1.28
C ARG A 44 1.84 14.00 0.83
N ARG A 45 2.83 13.87 1.73
CA ARG A 45 4.26 13.87 1.35
C ARG A 45 4.66 12.63 0.55
N ARG A 46 4.07 11.46 0.84
CA ARG A 46 4.23 10.23 0.03
C ARG A 46 3.56 10.33 -1.34
N GLN A 47 2.40 10.98 -1.42
CA GLN A 47 1.75 11.33 -2.69
C GLN A 47 2.49 12.44 -3.47
N LYS A 48 3.19 13.33 -2.75
CA LYS A 48 4.04 14.41 -3.30
C LYS A 48 5.52 14.02 -3.44
N GLN A 49 5.90 12.77 -3.17
CA GLN A 49 7.17 12.28 -3.71
C GLN A 49 6.97 12.32 -5.22
N ASP A 50 7.72 13.23 -5.82
CA ASP A 50 7.63 13.71 -7.18
C ASP A 50 7.16 12.60 -8.14
N PRO A 51 6.08 12.79 -8.94
CA PRO A 51 5.76 11.87 -10.02
C PRO A 51 6.94 11.69 -11.00
N GLU A 52 7.94 12.57 -10.95
CA GLU A 52 9.14 12.58 -11.78
C GLU A 52 10.37 11.92 -11.13
N SER A 53 10.33 11.57 -9.85
CA SER A 53 11.41 10.81 -9.22
C SER A 53 11.21 9.33 -9.54
N ASP A 54 11.92 8.85 -10.56
CA ASP A 54 11.92 7.45 -10.95
C ASP A 54 12.19 6.59 -9.71
N PRO A 55 11.27 5.68 -9.33
CA PRO A 55 11.45 4.85 -8.15
C PRO A 55 12.74 4.04 -8.30
N GLU A 56 13.41 3.72 -7.20
CA GLU A 56 14.75 3.09 -7.21
C GLU A 56 14.82 1.85 -8.13
N TYR A 57 13.75 1.03 -8.16
CA TYR A 57 13.62 -0.10 -9.10
C TYR A 57 13.60 0.31 -10.57
N ALA A 58 12.99 1.45 -10.93
CA ALA A 58 12.97 1.96 -12.30
C ALA A 58 14.38 2.31 -12.76
N GLN A 59 15.18 2.98 -11.92
CA GLN A 59 16.59 3.27 -12.23
C GLN A 59 17.39 1.98 -12.48
N HIS A 60 17.15 0.93 -11.69
CA HIS A 60 17.78 -0.38 -11.90
C HIS A 60 17.38 -1.01 -13.24
N MET A 61 16.14 -0.85 -13.68
CA MET A 61 15.67 -1.33 -14.98
C MET A 61 16.30 -0.59 -16.15
N GLN A 62 16.63 0.69 -16.01
CA GLN A 62 17.24 1.50 -17.08
C GLN A 62 18.66 1.06 -17.46
N LYS A 63 19.31 0.20 -16.66
CA LYS A 63 20.61 -0.43 -17.01
C LYS A 63 20.55 -1.19 -18.34
N LYS A 64 19.37 -1.65 -18.75
CA LYS A 64 19.12 -2.27 -20.05
C LYS A 64 18.06 -1.47 -20.78
N LYS A 65 18.22 -1.27 -22.09
CA LYS A 65 17.19 -0.61 -22.92
C LYS A 65 15.96 -1.50 -23.19
N PHE A 66 16.16 -2.82 -23.17
CA PHE A 66 15.13 -3.79 -23.48
C PHE A 66 15.22 -5.00 -22.56
N ILE A 67 14.06 -5.61 -22.27
CA ILE A 67 13.93 -6.91 -21.61
C ILE A 67 13.15 -7.83 -22.54
N GLN A 68 13.53 -9.11 -22.56
CA GLN A 68 12.81 -10.14 -23.30
C GLN A 68 11.85 -10.89 -22.37
N LEU A 69 10.57 -10.90 -22.71
CA LEU A 69 9.54 -11.67 -22.03
C LEU A 69 8.77 -12.47 -23.08
N ASN A 70 8.73 -13.81 -22.96
CA ASN A 70 8.01 -14.69 -23.89
C ASN A 70 8.33 -14.39 -25.37
N TYR A 71 9.62 -14.29 -25.71
CA TYR A 71 10.12 -13.92 -27.03
C TYR A 71 9.79 -12.49 -27.50
N GLN A 72 9.04 -11.71 -26.74
CA GLN A 72 8.75 -10.31 -27.03
C GLN A 72 9.83 -9.40 -26.43
N ARG A 73 10.25 -8.40 -27.21
CA ARG A 73 11.23 -7.39 -26.80
C ARG A 73 10.48 -6.15 -26.31
N LEU A 74 10.60 -5.86 -25.02
CA LEU A 74 9.84 -4.81 -24.33
C LEU A 74 10.80 -3.70 -23.88
N ARG A 75 10.41 -2.42 -24.01
CA ARG A 75 11.24 -1.29 -23.54
C ARG A 75 11.15 -1.17 -22.03
N THR A 76 12.30 -1.14 -21.37
CA THR A 76 12.40 -1.02 -19.91
C THR A 76 11.84 0.31 -19.41
N GLU A 77 12.02 1.38 -20.17
CA GLU A 77 11.44 2.69 -19.89
C GLU A 77 9.91 2.62 -19.74
N GLN A 78 9.23 2.01 -20.70
CA GLN A 78 7.77 1.89 -20.66
C GLN A 78 7.30 0.95 -19.55
N LEU A 79 8.02 -0.17 -19.35
CA LEU A 79 7.71 -1.13 -18.28
C LEU A 79 7.82 -0.50 -16.88
N SER A 80 8.85 0.32 -16.65
CA SER A 80 9.09 0.94 -15.34
C SER A 80 7.96 1.87 -14.88
N ARG A 81 7.22 2.46 -15.83
CA ARG A 81 6.10 3.39 -15.61
C ARG A 81 4.80 2.68 -15.24
N ILE A 82 4.59 1.43 -15.65
CA ILE A 82 3.32 0.71 -15.46
C ILE A 82 2.89 0.63 -13.99
N PRO A 83 3.74 0.22 -13.03
CA PRO A 83 3.36 0.19 -11.62
C PRO A 83 2.95 1.57 -11.09
N GLN A 84 3.58 2.64 -11.59
CA GLN A 84 3.26 4.01 -11.20
C GLN A 84 1.92 4.47 -11.77
N LEU A 85 1.65 4.16 -13.03
CA LEU A 85 0.36 4.45 -13.66
C LEU A 85 -0.78 3.72 -12.94
N MET A 86 -0.58 2.46 -12.57
CA MET A 86 -1.55 1.71 -11.77
C MET A 86 -1.80 2.39 -10.42
N ARG A 87 -0.74 2.75 -9.69
CA ARG A 87 -0.85 3.46 -8.40
C ARG A 87 -1.59 4.80 -8.53
N GLN A 88 -1.21 5.61 -9.52
CA GLN A 88 -1.80 6.93 -9.77
C GLN A 88 -3.30 6.85 -10.03
N ARG A 89 -3.73 5.82 -10.78
CA ARG A 89 -5.13 5.63 -11.16
C ARG A 89 -5.92 4.79 -10.15
N GLY A 90 -5.25 4.22 -9.14
CA GLY A 90 -5.85 3.29 -8.19
C GLY A 90 -6.25 1.95 -8.81
N LEU A 91 -5.56 1.54 -9.89
CA LEU A 91 -5.77 0.23 -10.52
C LEU A 91 -5.12 -0.84 -9.65
N LYS A 92 -5.93 -1.79 -9.18
CA LYS A 92 -5.49 -2.87 -8.31
C LYS A 92 -5.70 -4.22 -8.97
N LEU A 93 -4.84 -5.15 -8.60
CA LEU A 93 -4.90 -6.53 -9.03
C LEU A 93 -5.54 -7.38 -7.94
N LYS A 94 -6.44 -8.27 -8.37
CA LYS A 94 -6.94 -9.35 -7.53
C LYS A 94 -5.92 -10.48 -7.46
N THR A 95 -5.85 -11.13 -6.30
CA THR A 95 -5.19 -12.42 -6.19
C THR A 95 -5.92 -13.43 -7.07
N GLY A 96 -5.21 -14.02 -8.04
CA GLY A 96 -5.84 -14.92 -9.02
C GLY A 96 -6.62 -14.21 -10.13
N ILE A 97 -6.27 -12.96 -10.46
CA ILE A 97 -6.89 -12.18 -11.53
C ILE A 97 -7.01 -12.99 -12.84
N ARG A 98 -8.18 -12.91 -13.48
CA ARG A 98 -8.41 -13.55 -14.78
C ARG A 98 -7.87 -12.70 -15.92
N GLN A 99 -7.55 -13.32 -17.05
CA GLN A 99 -7.03 -12.61 -18.23
C GLN A 99 -7.93 -11.45 -18.70
N LYS A 100 -9.26 -11.61 -18.65
CA LYS A 100 -10.20 -10.55 -19.00
C LYS A 100 -10.12 -9.34 -18.05
N GLU A 101 -9.95 -9.59 -16.75
CA GLU A 101 -9.81 -8.52 -15.76
C GLU A 101 -8.45 -7.81 -15.92
N GLN A 102 -7.40 -8.58 -16.23
CA GLN A 102 -6.08 -8.04 -16.54
C GLN A 102 -6.14 -7.11 -17.77
N GLN A 103 -6.84 -7.53 -18.83
CA GLN A 103 -6.99 -6.73 -20.05
C GLN A 103 -7.61 -5.35 -19.78
N VAL A 104 -8.59 -5.26 -18.88
CA VAL A 104 -9.22 -3.98 -18.52
C VAL A 104 -8.20 -3.01 -17.92
N ILE A 105 -7.27 -3.51 -17.09
CA ILE A 105 -6.20 -2.71 -16.50
C ILE A 105 -5.20 -2.29 -17.57
N GLU A 106 -4.82 -3.21 -18.46
CA GLU A 106 -3.92 -2.94 -19.58
C GLU A 106 -4.48 -1.85 -20.52
N ASP A 107 -5.77 -1.92 -20.84
CA ASP A 107 -6.44 -0.94 -21.70
C ASP A 107 -6.51 0.44 -21.04
N GLU A 108 -6.77 0.51 -19.72
CA GLU A 108 -6.74 1.79 -18.99
C GLU A 108 -5.31 2.36 -18.92
N ILE A 109 -4.28 1.53 -18.75
CA ILE A 109 -2.87 1.96 -18.80
C ILE A 109 -2.55 2.57 -20.17
N ARG A 110 -2.94 1.90 -21.26
CA ARG A 110 -2.70 2.38 -22.63
C ARG A 110 -3.48 3.65 -22.93
N ARG A 111 -4.67 3.81 -22.37
CA ARG A 111 -5.45 5.05 -22.47
C ARG A 111 -4.75 6.22 -21.76
N MET A 112 -4.14 5.98 -20.60
CA MET A 112 -3.39 7.01 -19.87
C MET A 112 -2.04 7.35 -20.53
N ALA A 113 -1.36 6.34 -21.08
CA ALA A 113 -0.05 6.48 -21.71
C ALA A 113 -0.04 5.79 -23.09
N PRO A 114 -0.48 6.49 -24.15
CA PRO A 114 -0.58 5.93 -25.50
C PRO A 114 0.76 5.45 -26.11
N THR A 115 1.88 5.87 -25.53
CA THR A 115 3.23 5.43 -25.94
C THR A 115 3.55 3.99 -25.51
N ILE A 116 2.79 3.43 -24.56
CA ILE A 116 2.92 2.06 -24.08
C ILE A 116 2.18 1.13 -25.05
N THR A 117 2.91 0.16 -25.61
CA THR A 117 2.32 -0.83 -26.51
C THR A 117 1.51 -1.87 -25.74
N ALA A 118 0.64 -2.62 -26.44
CA ALA A 118 -0.13 -3.71 -25.82
C ALA A 118 0.78 -4.77 -25.16
N ALA A 119 1.88 -5.13 -25.82
CA ALA A 119 2.86 -6.07 -25.29
C ALA A 119 3.54 -5.56 -24.01
N GLU A 120 3.87 -4.27 -23.95
CA GLU A 120 4.47 -3.65 -22.77
C GLU A 120 3.46 -3.56 -21.62
N ALA A 121 2.22 -3.13 -21.90
CA ALA A 121 1.14 -3.10 -20.91
C ALA A 121 0.91 -4.50 -20.32
N HIS A 122 0.73 -5.51 -21.17
CA HIS A 122 0.57 -6.90 -20.74
C HIS A 122 1.77 -7.39 -19.94
N GLY A 123 2.99 -7.22 -20.46
CA GLY A 123 4.20 -7.67 -19.78
C GLY A 123 4.40 -7.02 -18.40
N GLY A 124 4.11 -5.72 -18.29
CA GLY A 124 4.23 -4.99 -17.03
C GLY A 124 3.20 -5.40 -16.00
N VAL A 125 1.93 -5.53 -16.39
CA VAL A 125 0.84 -5.97 -15.49
C VAL A 125 1.02 -7.43 -15.08
N PHE A 126 1.34 -8.30 -16.03
CA PHE A 126 1.65 -9.72 -15.78
C PHE A 126 2.80 -9.89 -14.79
N ALA A 127 3.82 -9.04 -14.88
CA ALA A 127 4.95 -9.08 -13.96
C ALA A 127 4.58 -8.67 -12.52
N ILE A 128 3.47 -7.95 -12.29
CA ILE A 128 3.00 -7.69 -10.93
C ILE A 128 2.33 -8.94 -10.36
N SER A 129 1.48 -9.61 -11.13
CA SER A 129 0.74 -10.81 -10.69
C SER A 129 1.59 -12.07 -10.58
N ASN A 130 2.69 -12.17 -11.35
CA ASN A 130 3.56 -13.34 -11.39
C ASN A 130 4.95 -13.07 -10.76
N PRO A 131 5.30 -13.68 -9.61
CA PRO A 131 6.59 -13.46 -8.95
C PRO A 131 7.83 -13.78 -9.81
N ALA A 132 7.77 -14.81 -10.65
CA ALA A 132 8.89 -15.19 -11.52
C ALA A 132 9.10 -14.14 -12.63
N ALA A 133 8.01 -13.66 -13.23
CA ALA A 133 8.07 -12.57 -14.21
C ALA A 133 8.51 -11.25 -13.56
N ARG A 134 8.05 -10.97 -12.32
CA ARG A 134 8.47 -9.80 -11.54
C ARG A 134 9.98 -9.71 -11.40
N ARG A 135 10.61 -10.80 -10.95
CA ARG A 135 12.07 -10.88 -10.77
C ARG A 135 12.82 -10.66 -12.08
N ARG A 136 12.26 -11.08 -13.23
CA ARG A 136 12.86 -10.87 -14.56
C ARG A 136 12.73 -9.44 -15.04
N ILE A 137 11.59 -8.80 -14.81
CA ILE A 137 11.29 -7.47 -15.34
C ILE A 137 11.74 -6.37 -14.38
N TYR A 138 11.22 -6.36 -13.16
CA TYR A 138 11.46 -5.30 -12.18
C TYR A 138 12.70 -5.55 -11.30
N THR A 139 13.39 -6.69 -11.49
CA THR A 139 14.58 -7.11 -10.75
C THR A 139 14.35 -7.23 -9.23
N GLU A 140 15.41 -7.50 -8.46
CA GLU A 140 15.33 -7.68 -7.00
C GLU A 140 14.92 -6.41 -6.24
N GLY A 141 15.00 -5.24 -6.88
CA GLY A 141 14.70 -3.95 -6.25
C GLY A 141 13.22 -3.56 -6.19
N PHE A 142 12.27 -4.38 -6.67
CA PHE A 142 10.86 -3.99 -6.68
C PHE A 142 10.29 -3.91 -5.24
N PRO A 143 9.86 -2.73 -4.77
CA PRO A 143 9.55 -2.52 -3.36
C PRO A 143 8.27 -3.24 -2.94
N SER A 144 8.33 -3.99 -1.83
CA SER A 144 7.19 -4.72 -1.28
C SER A 144 6.00 -3.82 -0.92
N SER A 145 6.26 -2.57 -0.51
CA SER A 145 5.22 -1.58 -0.24
C SER A 145 4.42 -1.22 -1.49
N LEU A 146 5.10 -0.95 -2.60
CA LEU A 146 4.43 -0.69 -3.88
C LEU A 146 3.68 -1.94 -4.36
N LEU A 147 4.28 -3.12 -4.21
CA LEU A 147 3.58 -4.36 -4.54
C LEU A 147 2.26 -4.47 -3.76
N GLN A 148 2.29 -4.24 -2.44
CA GLN A 148 1.10 -4.29 -1.60
C GLN A 148 0.04 -3.25 -1.99
N GLU A 149 0.45 -2.04 -2.37
CA GLU A 149 -0.48 -0.99 -2.85
C GLU A 149 -1.21 -1.38 -4.14
N LEU A 150 -0.57 -2.19 -4.99
CA LEU A 150 -1.10 -2.64 -6.27
C LEU A 150 -2.00 -3.87 -6.17
N TYR A 151 -2.12 -4.50 -5.01
CA TYR A 151 -3.08 -5.58 -4.78
C TYR A 151 -4.34 -5.07 -4.07
N GLU A 152 -5.47 -5.72 -4.37
CA GLU A 152 -6.67 -5.61 -3.55
C GLU A 152 -6.39 -6.25 -2.18
N THR A 153 -6.72 -5.52 -1.11
CA THR A 153 -6.58 -5.92 0.29
C THR A 153 -7.89 -6.46 0.83
#